data_AF-A0A920T3M5-F1
#
_entry.id   AF-A0A920T3M5-F1
#
_cell.length_a   1.000
_cell.length_b   1.000
_cell.length_c   1.000
_cell.angle_alpha   90.00
_cell.angle_beta   90.00
_cell.angle_gamma   90.00
#
_symmetry.space_group_name_H-M   'P 1'
#
loop_
_entity.id
_entity.type
_entity.pdbx_description
1 polymer ?
#
loop_
_entity_poly.entity_id
_entity_poly.type
_entity_poly.pdbx_seq_one_letter_code
_entity_poly.pdbx_strand_id
1 'polypeptide(L)' 'MIIETCLLNDKEKISACILAKENGADFVKTSTGFSSGGANVDDIKLMRRTVGDKHGSKGKWRDKDIRACTCYGQCRSR' A
#
# COMPACT_ATOMS: atom_id res chain seq x y z
N MET A 1 -5.08 -1.11 -6.27
CA MET A 1 -4.48 0.17 -6.69
C MET A 1 -2.97 0.11 -6.50
N ILE A 2 -2.16 0.65 -7.42
CA ILE A 2 -0.69 0.73 -7.27
C ILE A 2 -0.33 2.21 -7.03
N ILE A 3 0.50 2.52 -6.04
CA ILE A 3 0.84 3.92 -5.67
C ILE A 3 2.32 4.29 -5.85
N GLU A 4 3.16 3.38 -6.35
CA GLU A 4 4.58 3.59 -6.61
C GLU A 4 5.32 4.32 -5.48
N THR A 5 5.41 3.69 -4.30
CA THR A 5 5.91 4.29 -3.05
C THR A 5 7.31 4.90 -3.16
N CYS A 6 8.14 4.44 -4.09
CA CYS A 6 9.47 4.99 -4.34
C CYS A 6 9.46 6.40 -4.95
N LEU A 7 8.32 6.84 -5.49
CA LEU A 7 8.14 8.18 -6.06
C LEU A 7 7.41 9.13 -5.10
N LEU A 8 6.89 8.61 -3.98
CA LEU A 8 6.06 9.36 -3.05
C LEU A 8 6.80 9.61 -1.74
N ASN A 9 6.52 10.77 -1.13
CA ASN A 9 6.89 11.01 0.27
C ASN A 9 5.86 10.39 1.22
N ASP A 10 6.16 10.38 2.52
CA ASP A 10 5.32 9.72 3.52
C ASP A 10 3.91 10.30 3.61
N LYS A 11 3.74 11.61 3.45
CA LYS A 11 2.41 12.24 3.46
C LYS A 11 1.60 11.83 2.23
N GLU A 12 2.23 11.75 1.08
CA GLU A 12 1.59 11.29 -0.15
C GLU A 12 1.20 9.81 -0.08
N LYS A 13 2.05 8.96 0.50
CA LYS A 13 1.71 7.55 0.75
C LYS A 13 0.47 7.41 1.63
N ILE A 14 0.36 8.22 2.69
CA ILE A 14 -0.79 8.25 3.59
C ILE A 14 -2.05 8.67 2.83
N SER A 15 -2.01 9.81 2.12
CA SER A 15 -3.13 10.31 1.35
C SER A 15 -3.57 9.32 0.26
N ALA A 16 -2.63 8.71 -0.46
CA ALA A 16 -2.92 7.71 -1.47
C ALA A 16 -3.61 6.46 -0.88
N CYS A 17 -3.21 6.01 0.30
CA CYS A 17 -3.87 4.90 0.99
C CYS A 17 -5.30 5.25 1.43
N ILE A 18 -5.51 6.46 1.94
CA ILE A 18 -6.85 6.94 2.33
C ILE A 18 -7.76 7.04 1.10
N LEU A 19 -7.28 7.67 0.03
CA LEU A 19 -8.03 7.79 -1.22
C LEU A 19 -8.35 6.43 -1.83
N ALA A 20 -7.41 5.48 -1.82
CA ALA A 20 -7.68 4.12 -2.29
C ALA A 20 -8.83 3.46 -1.51
N LYS A 21 -8.83 3.64 -0.18
CA LYS A 21 -9.85 3.12 0.72
C LYS A 21 -11.21 3.78 0.48
N GLU A 22 -11.24 5.10 0.30
CA GLU A 22 -12.48 5.86 0.03
C GLU A 22 -13.08 5.54 -1.34
N ASN A 23 -12.23 5.27 -2.34
CA ASN A 23 -12.64 4.86 -3.68
C ASN A 23 -13.02 3.36 -3.77
N GLY A 24 -12.96 2.63 -2.66
CA GLY A 24 -13.39 1.23 -2.60
C GLY A 24 -12.45 0.25 -3.29
N ALA A 25 -11.15 0.58 -3.43
CA ALA A 25 -10.19 -0.42 -3.87
C ALA A 25 -10.15 -1.60 -2.87
N ASP A 26 -9.83 -2.81 -3.32
CA ASP A 26 -9.73 -3.97 -2.43
C ASP A 26 -8.35 -4.10 -1.77
N PHE A 27 -7.32 -3.55 -2.43
CA PHE A 27 -5.94 -3.59 -1.95
C PHE A 27 -5.12 -2.41 -2.50
N VAL A 28 -4.12 -1.96 -1.75
CA VAL A 28 -3.04 -1.11 -2.26
C VAL A 28 -1.79 -1.95 -2.46
N LYS A 29 -1.13 -1.78 -3.59
CA LYS A 29 0.16 -2.34 -3.91
C LYS A 29 1.21 -1.24 -3.97
N THR A 30 2.39 -1.52 -3.40
CA THR A 30 3.42 -0.50 -3.19
C THR A 30 4.09 -0.06 -4.49
N SER A 31 4.46 -0.98 -5.36
CA SER A 31 5.08 -0.63 -6.65
C SER A 31 4.74 -1.62 -7.77
N THR A 32 4.93 -1.23 -9.03
CA THR A 32 4.82 -2.12 -10.20
C THR A 32 5.88 -3.21 -10.21
N GLY A 33 7.03 -2.97 -9.57
CA GLY A 33 8.22 -3.82 -9.61
C GLY A 33 9.19 -3.51 -10.76
N PHE A 34 8.93 -2.43 -11.52
CA PHE A 34 9.78 -1.98 -12.65
C PHE A 34 10.63 -0.74 -12.34
N SER A 35 10.49 -0.15 -11.16
CA SER A 35 11.20 1.07 -10.77
C SER A 35 12.53 0.79 -10.05
N SER A 36 13.41 1.80 -9.98
CA SER A 36 14.79 1.72 -9.47
C SER A 36 14.92 1.40 -7.98
N GLY A 37 13.82 1.39 -7.22
CA GLY A 37 13.76 1.01 -5.82
C GLY A 37 12.44 0.35 -5.46
N GLY A 38 12.51 -0.72 -4.67
CA GLY A 38 11.33 -1.39 -4.11
C GLY A 38 10.77 -0.65 -2.90
N ALA A 39 9.61 -1.07 -2.43
CA ALA A 39 9.06 -0.55 -1.17
C ALA A 39 9.96 -0.91 0.00
N ASN A 40 10.29 0.07 0.85
CA ASN A 40 11.04 -0.17 2.07
C ASN A 40 10.11 -0.73 3.16
N VAL A 41 10.69 -1.38 4.17
CA VAL A 41 9.95 -1.90 5.33
C VAL A 41 9.18 -0.78 6.04
N ASP A 42 9.74 0.42 6.08
CA ASP A 42 9.09 1.57 6.71
C ASP A 42 7.89 2.08 5.90
N ASP A 43 7.92 1.99 4.57
CA ASP A 43 6.76 2.30 3.72
C ASP A 43 5.61 1.34 4.05
N ILE A 44 5.92 0.05 4.16
CA ILE A 44 4.92 -0.98 4.48
C ILE A 44 4.35 -0.72 5.87
N LYS A 45 5.18 -0.42 6.88
CA LYS A 45 4.71 -0.08 8.23
C LYS A 45 3.84 1.17 8.24
N LEU A 46 4.23 2.21 7.50
CA LEU A 46 3.47 3.44 7.39
C LEU A 46 2.10 3.17 6.78
N MET A 47 2.05 2.51 5.62
CA MET A 47 0.81 2.19 4.92
C MET A 47 -0.12 1.31 5.77
N ARG A 48 0.44 0.31 6.46
CA ARG A 48 -0.30 -0.55 7.41
C ARG A 48 -0.90 0.24 8.57
N ARG A 49 -0.13 1.16 9.16
CA ARG A 49 -0.63 2.07 10.21
C ARG A 49 -1.75 2.98 9.69
N THR A 50 -1.63 3.47 8.45
CA THR A 50 -2.64 4.34 7.83
C THR A 50 -3.97 3.62 7.60
N VAL A 51 -3.94 2.41 7.06
CA VAL A 51 -5.18 1.66 6.79
C VAL A 51 -5.80 1.08 8.07
N GLY A 52 -4.94 0.70 9.03
CA GLY A 52 -5.29 0.10 10.31
C GLY A 52 -5.99 -1.25 10.19
N ASP A 53 -6.22 -1.92 11.32
CA ASP A 53 -7.07 -3.13 11.38
C ASP A 53 -8.58 -2.81 11.36
N LYS A 54 -8.92 -1.50 11.41
CA LYS A 54 -10.30 -1.05 11.54
C LYS A 54 -10.89 -0.66 10.20
N HIS A 55 -11.93 -1.41 9.86
CA HIS A 55 -12.91 -1.17 8.81
C HIS A 55 -13.23 0.32 8.74
N GLY A 56 -12.88 0.96 7.62
CA GLY A 56 -13.51 2.26 7.29
C GLY A 56 -14.97 2.01 6.96
N SER A 57 -15.79 3.04 7.12
CA SER A 57 -17.25 3.05 6.98
C SER A 57 -17.82 2.48 5.66
N LYS A 58 -16.98 2.10 4.68
CA LYS A 58 -17.38 1.48 3.40
C LYS A 58 -16.54 0.28 2.93
N GLY A 59 -15.52 -0.19 3.66
CA GLY A 59 -14.58 -1.19 3.10
C GLY A 59 -13.95 -2.16 4.11
N LYS A 60 -13.78 -3.42 3.67
CA LYS A 60 -13.18 -4.55 4.43
C LYS A 60 -11.64 -4.56 4.41
N TRP A 61 -11.01 -3.40 4.61
CA TRP A 61 -9.55 -3.30 4.61
C TRP A 61 -8.94 -3.81 5.92
N ARG A 62 -7.93 -4.66 5.80
CA ARG A 62 -7.10 -5.26 6.85
C ARG A 62 -5.63 -5.10 6.50
N ASP A 63 -4.75 -5.36 7.46
CA ASP A 63 -3.29 -5.32 7.27
C ASP A 63 -2.79 -6.09 6.02
N LYS A 64 -3.44 -7.22 5.73
CA LYS A 64 -3.13 -8.08 4.57
C LYS A 64 -3.54 -7.50 3.20
N ASP A 65 -4.34 -6.44 3.20
CA ASP A 65 -4.80 -5.78 1.98
C ASP A 65 -3.77 -4.73 1.49
N ILE A 66 -2.67 -4.55 2.24
CA ILE A 66 -1.43 -3.93 1.74
C ILE A 66 -0.54 -5.01 1.11
N ARG A 67 -0.42 -4.99 -0.21
CA ARG A 67 0.48 -5.87 -0.96
C ARG A 67 1.81 -5.19 -1.22
N ALA A 68 2.81 -5.55 -0.42
CA ALA A 68 4.18 -5.15 -0.68
C ALA A 68 4.71 -5.86 -1.94
N CYS A 69 5.17 -5.07 -2.91
CA CYS A 69 6.04 -5.52 -3.98
C CYS A 69 7.44 -4.98 -3.72
N THR A 70 8.36 -5.88 -3.41
CA THR A 70 9.81 -5.61 -3.45
C THR A 70 10.27 -5.77 -4.91
N CYS A 71 11.22 -4.94 -5.37
CA CYS A 71 11.76 -5.03 -6.74
C CYS A 71 12.43 -6.39 -7.03
N TYR A 72 12.76 -7.18 -5.99
CA TYR A 72 13.37 -8.51 -6.13
C TYR A 72 12.36 -9.67 -6.17
N GLY A 73 11.26 -9.49 -6.91
CA GLY A 73 10.38 -10.57 -7.30
C GLY A 73 9.47 -11.11 -6.19
N GLN A 74 8.23 -11.37 -6.61
CA GLN A 74 7.13 -11.98 -5.85
C GLN A 74 6.35 -11.03 -4.95
N CYS A 75 5.26 -10.51 -5.54
CA CYS A 75 4.02 -10.25 -4.82
C CYS A 75 3.55 -11.60 -4.25
N ARG A 76 4.05 -12.03 -3.08
CA ARG A 76 3.57 -13.27 -2.45
C ARG A 76 2.16 -13.04 -1.93
N SER A 77 1.19 -13.34 -2.78
CA SER A 77 -0.17 -13.69 -2.34
C SER A 77 -0.10 -15.04 -1.62
N ARG A 78 -0.05 -15.00 -0.29
CA ARG A 78 -0.65 -16.05 0.54
C ARG A 78 -1.54 -15.36 1.56
#